data_AF-A0A7Y0AA57-F1
#
_entry.id   AF-A0A7Y0AA57-F1
#
_cell.length_a   1.000
_cell.length_b   1.000
_cell.length_c   1.000
_cell.angle_alpha   90.00
_cell.angle_beta   90.00
_cell.angle_gamma   90.00
#
_symmetry.space_group_name_H-M   'P 1'
#
loop_
_entity.id
_entity.type
_entity.pdbx_description
1 polymer ?
#
loop_
_entity_poly.entity_id
_entity_poly.type
_entity_poly.pdbx_seq_one_letter_code
_entity_poly.pdbx_strand_id
1 'polypeptide(L)'
;MLTPAYPSAPRPRAPHAARPAALAILYPKVGSVLRVPLRRTPTGGAAGCQQHPERQFMRWFNRMAAARPGFPMQLKSILLLTGEPLCASCRRALTRFLGQYQLAGKLRLQARGGADCSCARPPSYAPTLLDDWLATELGGELEGEGWWRRAADKGRALALAGLVALGPKVVPQAWVDMAAAAGEARQQRQRTQQVVEDNTPPSSRRRGQQGELSQDASDVVQPTIDVHAQYALQRLLRSPDPAARADGNALLVAVRLGEVRGIYLENQRVPAQWARRQGGDWWGLLAPPDDAAVLLSATPPAGPLDPPLLVLRDSIRNVPARLDPALRAAWHHAQQALTWKQTQPTLTPWQLKQRLLGQPVTSTSPAAGPAAVVGVGRAA
;
A
#
# COMPACT_ATOMS: atom_id res chain seq x y z
N MET A 1 2.31 48.39 41.94
CA MET A 1 2.13 48.65 40.49
C MET A 1 1.87 47.32 39.82
N LEU A 2 0.61 47.06 39.44
CA LEU A 2 0.19 45.84 38.74
C LEU A 2 0.07 46.17 37.25
N THR A 3 0.87 45.51 36.41
CA THR A 3 0.81 45.63 34.96
C THR A 3 -0.36 44.80 34.41
N PRO A 4 -1.21 45.36 33.53
CA PRO A 4 -2.33 44.63 32.96
C PRO A 4 -1.86 43.59 31.95
N ALA A 5 -2.38 42.37 32.06
CA ALA A 5 -2.12 41.28 31.12
C ALA A 5 -2.84 41.53 29.80
N TYR A 6 -2.07 41.63 28.70
CA TYR A 6 -2.62 41.73 27.34
C TYR A 6 -3.18 40.37 26.88
N PRO A 7 -4.38 40.32 26.29
CA PRO A 7 -4.92 39.09 25.73
C PRO A 7 -4.10 38.65 24.50
N SER A 8 -3.61 37.42 24.55
CA SER A 8 -2.84 36.78 23.48
C SER A 8 -3.65 36.73 22.18
N ALA A 9 -3.12 37.31 21.11
CA ALA A 9 -3.74 37.22 19.79
C ALA A 9 -3.90 35.75 19.36
N PRO A 10 -5.06 35.36 18.77
CA PRO A 10 -5.29 33.99 18.34
C PRO A 10 -4.23 33.57 17.33
N ARG A 11 -3.54 32.45 17.63
CA ARG A 11 -2.54 31.85 16.74
C ARG A 11 -3.19 31.58 15.37
N PRO A 12 -2.59 32.01 14.26
CA PRO A 12 -3.11 31.68 12.93
C PRO A 12 -3.16 30.16 12.78
N ARG A 13 -4.34 29.63 12.45
CA ARG A 13 -4.52 28.20 12.16
C ARG A 13 -3.55 27.82 11.03
N ALA A 14 -2.80 26.74 11.23
CA ALA A 14 -1.90 26.21 10.22
C ALA A 14 -2.69 26.00 8.91
N PRO A 15 -2.16 26.45 7.75
CA PRO A 15 -2.86 26.32 6.48
C PRO A 15 -3.10 24.84 6.20
N HIS A 16 -4.37 24.44 6.16
CA HIS A 16 -4.74 23.09 5.75
C HIS A 16 -4.17 22.84 4.35
N ALA A 17 -3.45 21.72 4.20
CA ALA A 17 -2.89 21.31 2.92
C ALA A 17 -4.02 21.20 1.88
N ALA A 18 -4.02 22.10 0.89
CA ALA A 18 -5.03 22.10 -0.16
C ALA A 18 -5.09 20.73 -0.87
N ARG A 19 -6.31 20.22 -1.05
CA ARG A 19 -6.57 18.94 -1.74
C ARG A 19 -6.01 18.98 -3.18
N PRO A 20 -5.55 17.84 -3.73
CA PRO A 20 -5.11 17.78 -5.13
C PRO A 20 -6.29 18.08 -6.05
N ALA A 21 -6.06 18.97 -7.02
CA ALA A 21 -7.05 19.34 -8.03
C ALA A 21 -6.93 18.50 -9.31
N ALA A 22 -5.79 17.84 -9.48
CA ALA A 22 -5.50 16.96 -10.60
C ALA A 22 -4.43 15.92 -10.22
N LEU A 23 -4.31 14.88 -11.04
CA LEU A 23 -3.33 13.80 -10.88
C LEU A 23 -2.69 13.50 -12.24
N ALA A 24 -1.36 13.53 -12.30
CA ALA A 24 -0.63 12.99 -13.45
C ALA A 24 -0.10 11.58 -13.13
N ILE A 25 -0.37 10.64 -14.00
CA ILE A 25 0.10 9.26 -13.94
C ILE A 25 1.06 9.03 -15.10
N LEU A 26 2.31 8.69 -14.80
CA LEU A 26 3.35 8.48 -15.79
C LEU A 26 3.71 6.99 -15.83
N TYR A 27 3.65 6.42 -17.03
CA TYR A 27 3.93 5.02 -17.29
C TYR A 27 5.32 4.91 -17.92
N PRO A 28 6.37 4.58 -17.15
CA PRO A 28 7.69 4.35 -17.72
C PRO A 28 7.72 3.02 -18.49
N LYS A 29 8.70 2.87 -19.39
CA LYS A 29 9.01 1.63 -20.11
C LYS A 29 9.50 0.54 -19.16
N VAL A 30 10.20 0.95 -18.10
CA VAL A 30 10.77 0.08 -17.07
C VAL A 30 10.60 0.76 -15.71
N GLY A 31 10.27 -0.03 -14.69
CA GLY A 31 10.05 0.44 -13.32
C GLY A 31 8.59 0.75 -12.99
N SER A 32 8.39 1.36 -11.83
CA SER A 32 7.06 1.61 -11.26
C SER A 32 6.37 2.83 -11.87
N VAL A 33 5.04 2.74 -12.00
CA VAL A 33 4.18 3.86 -12.39
C VAL A 33 4.33 5.02 -11.39
N LEU A 34 4.59 6.22 -11.90
CA LEU A 34 4.73 7.42 -11.07
C LEU A 34 3.40 8.16 -11.01
N ARG A 35 3.03 8.60 -9.80
CA ARG A 35 1.81 9.38 -9.55
C ARG A 35 2.20 10.73 -8.97
N VAL A 36 1.76 11.80 -9.62
CA VAL A 36 2.13 13.18 -9.27
C VAL A 36 0.86 13.96 -8.94
N PRO A 37 0.58 14.22 -7.66
CA PRO A 37 -0.54 15.05 -7.27
C PRO A 37 -0.26 16.50 -7.67
N LEU A 38 -1.21 17.11 -8.39
CA LEU A 38 -1.15 18.49 -8.85
C LEU A 38 -2.20 19.27 -8.09
N ARG A 39 -1.78 20.30 -7.35
CA ARG A 39 -2.68 21.12 -6.54
C ARG A 39 -3.10 22.34 -7.34
N ARG A 40 -4.11 23.09 -6.91
CA ARG A 40 -4.18 24.50 -7.28
C ARG A 40 -3.37 25.27 -6.25
N THR A 41 -2.52 26.17 -6.70
CA THR A 41 -1.88 27.11 -5.78
C THR A 41 -2.93 28.14 -5.40
N PRO A 42 -3.39 28.20 -4.15
CA PRO A 42 -4.29 29.26 -3.72
C PRO A 42 -3.46 30.54 -3.64
N THR A 43 -3.49 31.36 -4.69
CA THR A 43 -2.78 32.64 -4.67
C THR A 43 -3.76 33.76 -4.93
N GLY A 44 -3.90 34.62 -3.90
CA GLY A 44 -4.87 35.70 -3.79
C GLY A 44 -4.90 36.62 -5.00
N GLY A 45 -5.84 36.36 -5.92
CA GLY A 45 -6.13 37.25 -7.05
C GLY A 45 -5.18 37.16 -8.24
N ALA A 46 -4.19 36.26 -8.27
CA ALA A 46 -3.33 36.14 -9.46
C ALA A 46 -4.12 35.51 -10.62
N ALA A 47 -4.63 36.38 -11.49
CA ALA A 47 -5.41 36.02 -12.66
C ALA A 47 -4.59 35.19 -13.67
N GLY A 48 -5.27 34.27 -14.36
CA GLY A 48 -4.73 33.55 -15.52
C GLY A 48 -4.20 32.14 -15.26
N CYS A 49 -3.56 31.59 -16.28
CA CYS A 49 -3.27 30.15 -16.40
C CYS A 49 -2.14 29.64 -15.48
N GLN A 50 -1.40 30.51 -14.79
CA GLN A 50 -0.18 30.13 -14.04
C GLN A 50 -0.41 29.15 -12.89
N GLN A 51 -1.64 29.14 -12.36
CA GLN A 51 -2.05 28.30 -11.25
C GLN A 51 -2.63 26.96 -11.69
N HIS A 52 -2.88 26.77 -12.99
CA HIS A 52 -3.49 25.56 -13.48
C HIS A 52 -2.58 24.33 -13.27
N PRO A 53 -3.16 23.14 -13.05
CA PRO A 53 -2.39 21.94 -12.77
C PRO A 53 -1.42 21.58 -13.91
N GLU A 54 -1.71 21.93 -15.16
CA GLU A 54 -0.78 21.68 -16.28
C GLU A 54 0.52 22.47 -16.14
N ARG A 55 0.45 23.74 -15.69
CA ARG A 55 1.65 24.55 -15.46
C ARG A 55 2.49 23.97 -14.33
N GLN A 56 1.84 23.45 -13.29
CA GLN A 56 2.53 22.74 -12.22
C GLN A 56 3.17 21.44 -12.70
N PHE A 57 2.46 20.68 -13.52
CA PHE A 57 2.99 19.48 -14.16
C PHE A 57 4.22 19.79 -15.00
N MET A 58 4.16 20.81 -15.88
CA MET A 58 5.31 21.20 -16.70
C MET A 58 6.52 21.62 -15.84
N ARG A 59 6.30 22.41 -14.78
CA ARG A 59 7.38 22.78 -13.82
C ARG A 59 7.97 21.57 -13.12
N TRP A 60 7.12 20.66 -12.64
CA TRP A 60 7.56 19.41 -12.01
C TRP A 60 8.34 18.53 -13.00
N PHE A 61 7.83 18.38 -14.22
CA PHE A 61 8.43 17.56 -15.27
C PHE A 61 9.80 18.09 -15.67
N ASN A 62 9.96 19.41 -15.82
CA ASN A 62 11.26 20.03 -16.08
C ASN A 62 12.27 19.74 -14.97
N ARG A 63 11.86 19.86 -13.70
CA ARG A 63 12.74 19.51 -12.57
C ARG A 63 13.15 18.05 -12.60
N MET A 64 12.22 17.14 -12.91
CA MET A 64 12.51 15.71 -13.04
C MET A 64 13.46 15.40 -14.21
N ALA A 65 13.25 16.04 -15.36
CA ALA A 65 14.10 15.88 -16.53
C ALA A 65 15.51 16.44 -16.27
N ALA A 66 15.63 17.54 -15.54
CA ALA A 66 16.92 18.10 -15.13
C ALA A 66 17.64 17.21 -14.11
N ALA A 67 16.92 16.66 -13.12
CA ALA A 67 17.50 15.79 -12.09
C ALA A 67 17.90 14.40 -12.62
N ARG A 68 17.25 13.92 -13.69
CA ARG A 68 17.45 12.58 -14.26
C ARG A 68 17.57 12.66 -15.78
N PRO A 69 18.79 12.85 -16.32
CA PRO A 69 19.03 12.83 -17.76
C PRO A 69 18.44 11.55 -18.38
N GLY A 70 17.64 11.70 -19.44
CA GLY A 70 16.95 10.59 -20.10
C GLY A 70 15.60 10.18 -19.52
N PHE A 71 15.14 10.78 -18.41
CA PHE A 71 13.81 10.52 -17.85
C PHE A 71 12.67 10.62 -18.88
N PRO A 72 12.59 11.65 -19.75
CA PRO A 72 11.52 11.73 -20.75
C PRO A 72 11.52 10.56 -21.74
N MET A 73 12.70 10.04 -22.11
CA MET A 73 12.87 8.93 -23.06
C MET A 73 12.43 7.58 -22.49
N GLN A 74 12.37 7.48 -21.16
CA GLN A 74 11.89 6.32 -20.44
C GLN A 74 10.36 6.28 -20.38
N LEU A 75 9.63 7.33 -20.79
CA LEU A 75 8.17 7.35 -20.69
C LEU A 75 7.50 6.71 -21.91
N LYS A 76 6.60 5.75 -21.63
CA LYS A 76 5.72 5.13 -22.62
C LYS A 76 4.47 5.97 -22.85
N SER A 77 3.82 6.42 -21.77
CA SER A 77 2.62 7.27 -21.84
C SER A 77 2.45 8.13 -20.59
N ILE A 78 1.64 9.18 -20.72
CA ILE A 78 1.26 10.09 -19.63
C ILE A 78 -0.26 10.18 -19.64
N LEU A 79 -0.90 9.93 -18.50
CA LEU A 79 -2.32 10.18 -18.28
C LEU A 79 -2.46 11.36 -17.32
N LEU A 80 -3.11 12.42 -17.77
CA LEU A 80 -3.41 13.59 -16.94
C LEU A 80 -4.91 13.62 -16.65
N LEU A 81 -5.23 13.56 -15.35
CA LEU A 81 -6.57 13.51 -14.78
C LEU A 81 -6.86 14.86 -14.13
N THR A 82 -7.81 15.62 -14.67
CA THR A 82 -8.16 16.95 -14.14
C THR A 82 -9.64 17.03 -13.77
N GLY A 83 -9.96 17.64 -12.62
CA GLY A 83 -11.35 17.85 -12.20
C GLY A 83 -12.09 18.89 -13.06
N GLU A 84 -11.35 19.71 -13.81
CA GLU A 84 -11.86 20.76 -14.70
C GLU A 84 -11.19 20.66 -16.08
N PRO A 85 -11.84 21.16 -17.14
CA PRO A 85 -11.28 21.12 -18.48
C PRO A 85 -10.12 22.11 -18.66
N LEU A 86 -9.15 21.71 -19.48
CA LEU A 86 -8.01 22.54 -19.81
C LEU A 86 -8.43 23.69 -20.72
N CYS A 87 -8.02 24.90 -20.36
CA CYS A 87 -8.15 26.03 -21.28
C CYS A 87 -7.34 25.80 -22.55
N ALA A 88 -7.78 26.38 -23.68
CA ALA A 88 -7.07 26.27 -24.96
C ALA A 88 -5.61 26.76 -24.87
N SER A 89 -5.31 27.76 -24.04
CA SER A 89 -3.94 28.22 -23.82
C SER A 89 -3.07 27.20 -23.07
N CYS A 90 -3.60 26.56 -22.02
CA CYS A 90 -2.88 25.53 -21.26
C CYS A 90 -2.70 24.28 -22.10
N ARG A 91 -3.72 23.86 -22.85
CA ARG A 91 -3.63 22.73 -23.77
C ARG A 91 -2.53 22.94 -24.81
N ARG A 92 -2.51 24.09 -25.49
CA ARG A 92 -1.45 24.44 -26.45
C ARG A 92 -0.06 24.48 -25.80
N ALA A 93 0.05 25.06 -24.60
CA ALA A 93 1.31 25.11 -23.87
C ALA A 93 1.81 23.71 -23.48
N LEU A 94 0.93 22.86 -22.97
CA LEU A 94 1.24 21.49 -22.57
C LEU A 94 1.64 20.62 -23.76
N THR A 95 0.90 20.70 -24.87
CA THR A 95 1.22 19.99 -26.10
C THR A 95 2.57 20.42 -26.67
N ARG A 96 2.86 21.74 -26.72
CA ARG A 96 4.16 22.26 -27.19
C ARG A 96 5.29 21.78 -26.28
N PHE A 97 5.09 21.87 -24.96
CA PHE A 97 6.06 21.43 -23.96
C PHE A 97 6.40 19.95 -24.11
N LEU A 98 5.39 19.07 -24.17
CA LEU A 98 5.62 17.63 -24.35
C LEU A 98 6.13 17.28 -25.76
N GLY A 99 5.88 18.13 -26.75
CA GLY A 99 6.43 18.02 -28.11
C GLY A 99 7.96 18.07 -28.12
N GLN A 100 8.57 18.88 -27.25
CA GLN A 100 10.03 18.96 -27.11
C GLN A 100 10.67 17.62 -26.69
N TYR A 101 9.89 16.73 -26.09
CA TYR A 101 10.32 15.40 -25.64
C TYR A 101 9.74 14.25 -26.46
N GLN A 102 9.07 14.52 -27.59
CA GLN A 102 8.33 13.52 -28.38
C GLN A 102 7.26 12.76 -27.56
N LEU A 103 6.66 13.43 -26.57
CA LEU A 103 5.62 12.88 -25.69
C LEU A 103 4.22 13.43 -25.99
N ALA A 104 4.08 14.39 -26.91
CA ALA A 104 2.79 15.01 -27.23
C ALA A 104 1.73 13.98 -27.68
N GLY A 105 2.11 13.04 -28.57
CA GLY A 105 1.22 11.95 -29.02
C GLY A 105 0.99 10.83 -27.98
N LYS A 106 1.66 10.92 -26.82
CA LYS A 106 1.58 9.96 -25.72
C LYS A 106 0.81 10.49 -24.51
N LEU A 107 0.35 11.74 -24.59
CA LEU A 107 -0.49 12.36 -23.57
C LEU A 107 -1.95 11.94 -23.78
N ARG A 108 -2.51 11.26 -22.79
CA ARG A 108 -3.94 11.06 -22.63
C ARG A 108 -4.43 12.08 -21.60
N LEU A 109 -5.46 12.84 -21.97
CA LEU A 109 -6.07 13.83 -21.09
C LEU A 109 -7.51 13.39 -20.82
N GLN A 110 -7.83 13.22 -19.55
CA GLN A 110 -9.22 13.03 -19.11
C GLN A 110 -9.56 14.18 -18.18
N ALA A 111 -10.59 14.94 -18.56
CA ALA A 111 -11.09 16.08 -17.81
C ALA A 111 -12.61 16.00 -17.72
N ARG A 112 -13.16 16.45 -16.59
CA ARG A 112 -14.60 16.52 -16.38
C ARG A 112 -15.11 17.93 -16.70
N GLY A 113 -16.10 18.05 -17.58
CA GLY A 113 -16.75 19.32 -17.94
C GLY A 113 -16.40 19.87 -19.34
N GLY A 114 -17.25 20.76 -19.86
CA GLY A 114 -17.09 21.44 -21.16
C GLY A 114 -16.03 22.55 -21.10
N ALA A 115 -15.32 22.76 -22.22
CA ALA A 115 -14.01 23.43 -22.35
C ALA A 115 -13.89 24.92 -21.99
N ASP A 116 -14.83 25.48 -21.22
CA ASP A 116 -14.81 26.88 -20.83
C ASP A 116 -13.97 27.04 -19.58
N CYS A 117 -12.69 27.37 -19.77
CA CYS A 117 -11.90 27.85 -18.65
C CYS A 117 -12.55 29.11 -18.10
N SER A 118 -12.69 29.21 -16.79
CA SER A 118 -12.94 30.48 -16.13
C SER A 118 -11.67 31.32 -16.05
N CYS A 119 -10.70 31.16 -16.96
CA CYS A 119 -9.48 31.96 -16.89
C CYS A 119 -9.72 33.47 -17.14
N ALA A 120 -10.96 33.85 -17.49
CA ALA A 120 -11.50 35.21 -17.53
C ALA A 120 -12.65 35.48 -16.51
N ARG A 121 -13.04 34.53 -15.65
CA ARG A 121 -14.12 34.68 -14.65
C ARG A 121 -13.71 34.12 -13.28
N PRO A 122 -14.15 34.73 -12.16
CA PRO A 122 -13.89 34.17 -10.84
C PRO A 122 -14.43 32.72 -10.75
N PRO A 123 -13.67 31.79 -10.14
CA PRO A 123 -14.03 30.37 -10.14
C PRO A 123 -15.28 30.12 -9.29
N SER A 124 -16.31 29.47 -9.87
CA SER A 124 -17.37 28.83 -9.07
C SER A 124 -16.86 27.46 -8.61
N TYR A 125 -16.50 27.36 -7.34
CA TYR A 125 -15.82 26.19 -6.78
C TYR A 125 -16.80 25.04 -6.50
N ALA A 126 -16.54 23.86 -7.06
CA ALA A 126 -17.17 22.59 -6.65
C ALA A 126 -16.08 21.67 -6.02
N PRO A 127 -16.07 21.43 -4.69
CA PRO A 127 -14.91 20.88 -3.98
C PRO A 127 -14.65 19.36 -4.08
N THR A 128 -15.56 18.54 -4.61
CA THR A 128 -15.57 17.09 -4.28
C THR A 128 -15.24 16.13 -5.41
N LEU A 129 -14.96 16.61 -6.63
CA LEU A 129 -15.07 15.76 -7.82
C LEU A 129 -13.92 14.78 -8.08
N LEU A 130 -12.67 15.05 -7.68
CA LEU A 130 -11.53 14.21 -8.09
C LEU A 130 -11.49 12.87 -7.35
N ASP A 131 -11.72 12.87 -6.04
CA ASP A 131 -11.69 11.64 -5.22
C ASP A 131 -12.90 10.74 -5.55
N ASP A 132 -14.08 11.34 -5.76
CA ASP A 132 -15.28 10.62 -6.20
C ASP A 132 -15.08 10.03 -7.60
N TRP A 133 -14.45 10.77 -8.52
CA TRP A 133 -14.19 10.30 -9.88
C TRP A 133 -13.16 9.17 -9.94
N LEU A 134 -12.10 9.24 -9.13
CA LEU A 134 -11.14 8.15 -8.95
C LEU A 134 -11.80 6.90 -8.35
N ALA A 135 -12.82 7.07 -7.51
CA ALA A 135 -13.54 5.97 -6.88
C ALA A 135 -14.60 5.32 -7.79
N THR A 136 -15.25 6.09 -8.66
CA THR A 136 -16.45 5.64 -9.41
C THR A 136 -16.20 5.33 -10.88
N GLU A 137 -15.55 6.22 -11.64
CA GLU A 137 -15.38 6.05 -13.09
C GLU A 137 -14.03 5.42 -13.44
N LEU A 138 -12.94 5.91 -12.85
CA LEU A 138 -11.61 5.34 -13.13
C LEU A 138 -11.33 4.04 -12.37
N GLY A 139 -12.06 3.76 -11.29
CA GLY A 139 -11.93 2.50 -10.55
C GLY A 139 -12.09 1.29 -11.47
N GLY A 140 -13.12 1.30 -12.34
CA GLY A 140 -13.38 0.24 -13.30
C GLY A 140 -12.37 0.16 -14.45
N GLU A 141 -11.99 1.29 -15.05
CA GLU A 141 -11.03 1.31 -16.18
C GLU A 141 -9.60 0.96 -15.74
N LEU A 142 -9.14 1.48 -14.58
CA LEU A 142 -7.84 1.11 -14.02
C LEU A 142 -7.82 -0.34 -13.50
N GLU A 143 -8.96 -0.87 -13.06
CA GLU A 143 -9.11 -2.30 -12.76
C GLU A 143 -9.06 -3.16 -14.03
N GLY A 144 -9.61 -2.67 -15.14
CA GLY A 144 -9.47 -3.25 -16.47
C GLY A 144 -8.01 -3.38 -16.89
N GLU A 145 -7.17 -2.37 -16.67
CA GLU A 145 -5.71 -2.42 -16.93
C GLU A 145 -4.92 -3.25 -15.89
N GLY A 146 -5.55 -3.57 -14.75
CA GLY A 146 -4.99 -4.40 -13.69
C GLY A 146 -4.98 -5.91 -13.96
N TRP A 147 -5.47 -6.38 -15.11
CA TRP A 147 -5.47 -7.81 -15.45
C TRP A 147 -4.06 -8.39 -15.59
N TRP A 148 -3.10 -7.62 -16.13
CA TRP A 148 -1.70 -8.02 -16.20
C TRP A 148 -1.06 -8.18 -14.82
N ARG A 149 -1.44 -7.35 -13.84
CA ARG A 149 -1.02 -7.51 -12.44
C ARG A 149 -1.71 -8.71 -11.80
N ARG A 150 -3.00 -8.94 -12.03
CA ARG A 150 -3.71 -10.14 -11.55
C ARG A 150 -3.15 -11.44 -12.12
N ALA A 151 -2.65 -11.43 -13.37
CA ALA A 151 -1.97 -12.56 -14.01
C ALA A 151 -0.51 -12.75 -13.57
N ALA A 152 0.13 -11.71 -13.03
CA ALA A 152 1.48 -11.77 -12.46
C ALA A 152 1.46 -12.12 -10.96
N ASP A 153 0.50 -11.59 -10.21
CA ASP A 153 0.33 -11.78 -8.76
C ASP A 153 -0.33 -13.13 -8.42
N LYS A 154 -1.21 -13.65 -9.30
CA LYS A 154 -1.65 -15.04 -9.22
C LYS A 154 -0.68 -15.90 -10.02
N GLY A 155 0.27 -16.52 -9.33
CA GLY A 155 1.25 -17.45 -9.90
C GLY A 155 0.64 -18.30 -11.03
N ARG A 156 1.19 -18.11 -12.22
CA ARG A 156 0.67 -18.46 -13.57
C ARG A 156 0.35 -19.94 -13.84
N ALA A 157 0.28 -20.79 -12.82
CA ALA A 157 -0.10 -22.21 -12.92
C ALA A 157 -1.53 -22.50 -12.43
N LEU A 158 -1.99 -21.87 -11.33
CA LEU A 158 -3.31 -22.15 -10.75
C LEU A 158 -4.46 -21.45 -11.50
N ALA A 159 -4.21 -20.25 -12.03
CA ALA A 159 -5.20 -19.54 -12.83
C ALA A 159 -5.45 -20.22 -14.19
N LEU A 160 -4.42 -20.87 -14.76
CA LEU A 160 -4.55 -21.61 -16.01
C LEU A 160 -5.17 -23.00 -15.80
N ALA A 161 -4.88 -23.69 -14.69
CA ALA A 161 -5.58 -24.92 -14.32
C ALA A 161 -7.09 -24.70 -14.12
N GLY A 162 -7.48 -23.57 -13.50
CA GLY A 162 -8.88 -23.18 -13.36
C GLY A 162 -9.57 -22.80 -14.69
N LEU A 163 -8.82 -22.28 -15.66
CA LEU A 163 -9.33 -21.98 -17.01
C LEU A 163 -9.47 -23.24 -17.88
N VAL A 164 -8.58 -24.23 -17.72
CA VAL A 164 -8.69 -25.54 -18.39
C VAL A 164 -9.93 -26.31 -17.91
N ALA A 165 -10.33 -26.16 -16.64
CA ALA A 165 -11.52 -26.79 -16.08
C ALA A 165 -12.86 -26.26 -16.64
N LEU A 166 -12.86 -25.08 -17.28
CA LEU A 166 -14.07 -24.49 -17.89
C LEU A 166 -14.33 -24.99 -19.32
N GLY A 167 -13.40 -25.77 -19.89
CA GLY A 167 -13.51 -26.36 -21.23
C GLY A 167 -13.41 -25.34 -22.38
N PRO A 168 -13.22 -25.82 -23.63
CA PRO A 168 -12.96 -24.99 -24.81
C PRO A 168 -14.15 -24.12 -25.26
N LYS A 169 -15.29 -24.18 -24.57
CA LYS A 169 -16.48 -23.38 -24.88
C LYS A 169 -16.44 -21.97 -24.27
N VAL A 170 -15.56 -21.72 -23.31
CA VAL A 170 -15.50 -20.44 -22.55
C VAL A 170 -14.18 -19.70 -22.77
N VAL A 171 -13.13 -20.39 -23.23
CA VAL A 171 -11.77 -19.83 -23.38
C VAL A 171 -11.26 -20.11 -24.80
N PRO A 172 -10.68 -19.12 -25.52
CA PRO A 172 -10.14 -19.35 -26.85
C PRO A 172 -9.05 -20.42 -26.86
N GLN A 173 -9.07 -21.34 -27.84
CA GLN A 173 -8.15 -22.49 -27.92
C GLN A 173 -6.67 -22.11 -27.82
N ALA A 174 -6.26 -21.02 -28.46
CA ALA A 174 -4.87 -20.53 -28.41
C ALA A 174 -4.36 -20.26 -26.98
N TRP A 175 -5.26 -19.99 -26.04
CA TRP A 175 -4.92 -19.74 -24.64
C TRP A 175 -4.76 -21.04 -23.85
N VAL A 176 -5.53 -22.08 -24.21
CA VAL A 176 -5.37 -23.44 -23.68
C VAL A 176 -4.03 -24.01 -24.13
N ASP A 177 -3.67 -23.81 -25.40
CA ASP A 177 -2.42 -24.31 -25.97
C ASP A 177 -1.19 -23.62 -25.33
N MET A 178 -1.25 -22.30 -25.09
CA MET A 178 -0.19 -21.59 -24.34
C MET A 178 -0.04 -22.10 -22.91
N ALA A 179 -1.15 -22.48 -22.26
CA ALA A 179 -1.12 -22.99 -20.89
C ALA A 179 -0.45 -24.37 -20.81
N ALA A 180 -0.76 -25.25 -21.77
CA ALA A 180 -0.13 -26.56 -21.89
C ALA A 180 1.38 -26.42 -22.13
N ALA A 181 1.78 -25.57 -23.10
CA ALA A 181 3.19 -25.32 -23.39
C ALA A 181 3.97 -24.74 -22.19
N ALA A 182 3.35 -23.87 -21.39
CA ALA A 182 3.96 -23.36 -20.16
C ALA A 182 4.14 -24.44 -19.08
N GLY A 183 3.22 -25.41 -19.02
CA GLY A 183 3.31 -26.57 -18.13
C GLY A 183 4.47 -27.50 -18.49
N GLU A 184 4.60 -27.83 -19.77
CA GLU A 184 5.70 -28.65 -20.30
C GLU A 184 7.06 -28.00 -20.06
N ALA A 185 7.18 -26.69 -20.32
CA ALA A 185 8.41 -25.94 -20.06
C ALA A 185 8.81 -25.89 -18.56
N ARG A 186 7.86 -26.12 -17.64
CA ARG A 186 8.14 -26.22 -16.20
C ARG A 186 8.61 -27.62 -15.83
N GLN A 187 7.96 -28.66 -16.34
CA GLN A 187 8.40 -30.04 -16.13
C GLN A 187 9.81 -30.26 -16.69
N GLN A 188 10.11 -29.68 -17.86
CA GLN A 188 11.45 -29.70 -18.44
C GLN A 188 12.48 -29.10 -17.47
N ARG A 189 12.19 -27.92 -16.90
CA ARG A 189 13.09 -27.24 -15.94
C ARG A 189 13.29 -28.02 -14.64
N GLN A 190 12.23 -28.65 -14.11
CA GLN A 190 12.34 -29.50 -12.93
C GLN A 190 13.21 -30.73 -13.20
N ARG A 191 13.05 -31.38 -14.36
CA ARG A 191 13.92 -32.48 -14.78
C ARG A 191 15.38 -32.03 -14.91
N THR A 192 15.63 -30.85 -15.50
CA THR A 192 17.00 -30.32 -15.59
C THR A 192 17.59 -30.02 -14.20
N GLN A 193 16.82 -29.44 -13.28
CA GLN A 193 17.27 -29.20 -11.90
C GLN A 193 17.58 -30.49 -11.16
N GLN A 194 16.72 -31.51 -11.28
CA GLN A 194 16.94 -32.80 -10.64
C GLN A 194 18.20 -33.50 -11.18
N VAL A 195 18.44 -33.43 -12.50
CA VAL A 195 19.68 -33.93 -13.11
C VAL A 195 20.91 -33.16 -12.57
N VAL A 196 20.81 -31.86 -12.30
CA VAL A 196 21.92 -31.09 -11.71
C VAL A 196 22.18 -31.52 -10.25
N GLU A 197 21.13 -31.72 -9.46
CA GLU A 197 21.24 -32.17 -8.06
C GLU A 197 21.80 -33.58 -7.91
N ASP A 198 21.40 -34.49 -8.82
CA ASP A 198 21.89 -35.87 -8.88
C ASP A 198 23.37 -35.94 -9.31
N ASN A 199 23.82 -35.03 -10.16
CA ASN A 199 25.21 -34.94 -10.60
C ASN A 199 26.12 -34.10 -9.68
N THR A 200 25.60 -33.55 -8.58
CA THR A 200 26.40 -32.75 -7.64
C THR A 200 27.23 -33.66 -6.72
N PRO A 201 28.58 -33.53 -6.69
CA PRO A 201 29.46 -34.45 -5.95
C PRO A 201 29.16 -34.54 -4.44
N PRO A 202 29.26 -35.73 -3.82
CA PRO A 202 28.91 -35.95 -2.41
C PRO A 202 29.76 -35.17 -1.40
N SER A 203 30.93 -34.65 -1.78
CA SER A 203 31.76 -33.80 -0.93
C SER A 203 31.14 -32.43 -0.60
N SER A 204 30.16 -31.98 -1.39
CA SER A 204 29.38 -30.76 -1.11
C SER A 204 28.20 -31.00 -0.16
N ARG A 205 27.69 -32.24 -0.05
CA ARG A 205 26.57 -32.61 0.84
C ARG A 205 26.96 -32.66 2.32
N ARG A 206 28.22 -32.97 2.64
CA ARG A 206 28.66 -33.20 4.04
C ARG A 206 28.82 -31.93 4.89
N ARG A 207 28.79 -30.74 4.28
CA ARG A 207 28.83 -29.44 5.00
C ARG A 207 27.42 -28.86 5.27
N GLY A 208 26.36 -29.53 4.82
CA GLY A 208 24.97 -29.08 4.96
C GLY A 208 24.13 -29.78 6.03
N GLN A 209 24.67 -30.76 6.77
CA GLN A 209 23.91 -31.55 7.75
C GLN A 209 24.11 -31.13 9.21
N GLN A 210 24.79 -30.01 9.48
CA GLN A 210 24.80 -29.37 10.79
C GLN A 210 24.23 -27.96 10.66
N GLY A 211 22.89 -27.85 10.70
CA GLY A 211 22.19 -26.55 10.66
C GLY A 211 20.78 -26.56 10.05
N GLU A 212 20.04 -27.66 10.16
CA GLU A 212 18.58 -27.68 9.99
C GLU A 212 17.96 -26.57 10.86
N LEU A 213 17.31 -25.58 10.23
CA LEU A 213 16.81 -24.27 10.72
C LEU A 213 17.55 -23.01 10.21
N SER A 214 18.49 -23.11 9.26
CA SER A 214 18.76 -21.94 8.40
C SER A 214 17.60 -21.76 7.42
N GLN A 215 16.50 -21.13 7.87
CA GLN A 215 15.50 -20.57 6.98
C GLN A 215 16.21 -19.54 6.09
N ASP A 216 16.33 -19.87 4.81
CA ASP A 216 17.01 -19.03 3.84
C ASP A 216 16.39 -17.64 3.81
N ALA A 217 17.19 -16.58 3.62
CA ALA A 217 16.68 -15.21 3.61
C ALA A 217 15.59 -14.95 2.53
N SER A 218 15.46 -15.85 1.54
CA SER A 218 14.37 -15.91 0.56
C SER A 218 13.01 -16.20 1.19
N ASP A 219 12.96 -16.86 2.34
CA ASP A 219 11.74 -17.29 3.02
C ASP A 219 10.91 -16.13 3.58
N VAL A 220 11.55 -14.99 3.81
CA VAL A 220 10.91 -13.79 4.35
C VAL A 220 10.09 -13.05 3.29
N VAL A 221 10.39 -13.26 1.99
CA VAL A 221 9.74 -12.53 0.90
C VAL A 221 8.33 -13.09 0.68
N GLN A 222 7.32 -12.41 1.25
CA GLN A 222 5.92 -12.79 1.13
C GLN A 222 5.06 -11.59 0.70
N PRO A 223 4.06 -11.78 -0.19
CA PRO A 223 3.18 -10.69 -0.64
C PRO A 223 2.37 -10.01 0.48
N THR A 224 2.18 -10.70 1.61
CA THR A 224 1.41 -10.24 2.77
C THR A 224 2.26 -9.50 3.81
N ILE A 225 3.57 -9.37 3.57
CA ILE A 225 4.51 -8.67 4.43
C ILE A 225 5.06 -7.48 3.65
N ASP A 226 4.87 -6.28 4.18
CA ASP A 226 5.45 -5.05 3.64
C ASP A 226 6.97 -5.17 3.51
N VAL A 227 7.54 -4.52 2.49
CA VAL A 227 8.99 -4.57 2.22
C VAL A 227 9.84 -4.12 3.41
N HIS A 228 9.41 -3.10 4.17
CA HIS A 228 10.13 -2.66 5.37
C HIS A 228 9.99 -3.64 6.52
N ALA A 229 8.82 -4.27 6.66
CA ALA A 229 8.62 -5.36 7.62
C ALA A 229 9.45 -6.61 7.26
N GLN A 230 9.63 -6.92 5.97
CA GLN A 230 10.53 -7.99 5.53
C GLN A 230 11.98 -7.71 5.95
N TYR A 231 12.45 -6.48 5.75
CA TYR A 231 13.79 -6.10 6.23
C TYR A 231 13.90 -6.14 7.77
N ALA A 232 12.85 -5.75 8.49
CA ALA A 232 12.82 -5.88 9.96
C ALA A 232 12.88 -7.35 10.40
N LEU A 233 12.09 -8.23 9.79
CA LEU A 233 12.15 -9.68 10.05
C LEU A 233 13.53 -10.25 9.75
N GLN A 234 14.15 -9.90 8.62
CA GLN A 234 15.51 -10.35 8.30
C GLN A 234 16.53 -9.91 9.36
N ARG A 235 16.39 -8.69 9.93
CA ARG A 235 17.22 -8.24 11.06
C ARG A 235 16.94 -9.03 12.33
N LEU A 236 15.68 -9.24 12.68
CA LEU A 236 15.28 -10.02 13.85
C LEU A 236 15.82 -11.45 13.79
N LEU A 237 15.69 -12.12 12.64
CA LEU A 237 16.19 -13.48 12.39
C LEU A 237 17.72 -13.59 12.48
N ARG A 238 18.44 -12.51 12.15
CA ARG A 238 19.91 -12.44 12.23
C ARG A 238 20.43 -11.79 13.51
N SER A 239 19.53 -11.41 14.43
CA SER A 239 19.89 -10.69 15.65
C SER A 239 20.78 -11.56 16.55
N PRO A 240 21.78 -10.97 17.24
CA PRO A 240 22.49 -11.68 18.31
C PRO A 240 21.59 -11.98 19.51
N ASP A 241 20.50 -11.21 19.70
CA ASP A 241 19.51 -11.45 20.76
C ASP A 241 18.67 -12.71 20.43
N PRO A 242 18.77 -13.79 21.23
CA PRO A 242 17.99 -15.00 21.00
C PRO A 242 16.49 -14.77 21.10
N ALA A 243 16.01 -13.83 21.93
CA ALA A 243 14.59 -13.52 22.04
C ALA A 243 14.08 -12.86 20.76
N ALA A 244 14.80 -11.88 20.22
CA ALA A 244 14.49 -11.26 18.93
C ALA A 244 14.43 -12.28 17.78
N ARG A 245 15.35 -13.25 17.75
CA ARG A 245 15.34 -14.32 16.75
C ARG A 245 14.13 -15.24 16.91
N ALA A 246 13.81 -15.62 18.14
CA ALA A 246 12.64 -16.45 18.42
C ALA A 246 11.34 -15.76 17.97
N ASP A 247 11.20 -14.46 18.30
CA ASP A 247 10.05 -13.65 17.88
C ASP A 247 9.96 -13.54 16.36
N GLY A 248 11.08 -13.27 15.68
CA GLY A 248 11.15 -13.17 14.23
C GLY A 248 10.75 -14.49 13.54
N ASN A 249 11.26 -15.63 14.03
CA ASN A 249 10.92 -16.95 13.52
C ASN A 249 9.43 -17.28 13.74
N ALA A 250 8.93 -17.07 14.97
CA ALA A 250 7.55 -17.36 15.31
C ALA A 250 6.57 -16.51 14.50
N LEU A 251 6.86 -15.22 14.33
CA LEU A 251 6.04 -14.32 13.52
C LEU A 251 6.04 -14.73 12.04
N LEU A 252 7.20 -15.10 11.48
CA LEU A 252 7.29 -15.55 10.09
C LEU A 252 6.47 -16.83 9.87
N VAL A 253 6.55 -17.79 10.80
CA VAL A 253 5.74 -19.02 10.77
C VAL A 253 4.26 -18.69 10.88
N ALA A 254 3.86 -17.80 11.79
CA ALA A 254 2.46 -17.41 11.98
C ALA A 254 1.86 -16.75 10.72
N VAL A 255 2.63 -15.94 9.99
CA VAL A 255 2.18 -15.38 8.71
C VAL A 255 2.03 -16.48 7.65
N ARG A 256 2.95 -17.45 7.60
CA ARG A 256 2.91 -18.58 6.64
C ARG A 256 1.70 -19.49 6.86
N LEU A 257 1.41 -19.79 8.13
CA LEU A 257 0.27 -20.60 8.53
C LEU A 257 -1.05 -19.83 8.44
N GLY A 258 -1.01 -18.53 8.13
CA GLY A 258 -2.20 -17.68 8.05
C GLY A 258 -2.81 -17.35 9.41
N GLU A 259 -2.09 -17.59 10.51
CA GLU A 259 -2.47 -17.18 11.86
C GLU A 259 -2.32 -15.67 12.03
N VAL A 260 -1.41 -15.03 11.30
CA VAL A 260 -1.33 -13.59 11.12
C VAL A 260 -1.64 -13.28 9.65
N ARG A 261 -2.65 -12.43 9.41
CA ARG A 261 -3.11 -12.09 8.04
C ARG A 261 -2.02 -11.39 7.22
N GLY A 262 -1.13 -10.68 7.89
CA GLY A 262 0.05 -10.04 7.31
C GLY A 262 0.52 -8.84 8.12
N ILE A 263 1.57 -8.19 7.62
CA ILE A 263 2.27 -7.09 8.27
C ILE A 263 2.37 -5.95 7.27
N TYR A 264 1.71 -4.82 7.55
CA TYR A 264 1.53 -3.74 6.58
C TYR A 264 1.91 -2.38 7.17
N LEU A 265 2.21 -1.41 6.31
CA LEU A 265 2.23 0.01 6.71
C LEU A 265 0.81 0.57 6.75
N GLU A 266 0.56 1.53 7.65
CA GLU A 266 -0.77 2.14 7.87
C GLU A 266 -1.43 2.71 6.60
N ASN A 267 -0.64 3.20 5.64
CA ASN A 267 -1.11 3.81 4.40
C ASN A 267 -1.39 2.79 3.26
N GLN A 268 -1.20 1.49 3.51
CA GLN A 268 -1.40 0.47 2.50
C GLN A 268 -2.88 0.09 2.34
N ARG A 269 -3.19 -0.53 1.19
CA ARG A 269 -4.58 -0.87 0.82
C ARG A 269 -5.26 -1.74 1.86
N VAL A 270 -4.60 -2.74 2.43
CA VAL A 270 -5.23 -3.70 3.35
C VAL A 270 -5.66 -3.03 4.67
N PRO A 271 -4.78 -2.30 5.40
CA PRO A 271 -5.20 -1.51 6.56
C PRO A 271 -6.23 -0.43 6.21
N ALA A 272 -6.09 0.25 5.07
CA ALA A 272 -7.04 1.29 4.68
C ALA A 272 -8.44 0.75 4.38
N GLN A 273 -8.54 -0.41 3.73
CA GLN A 273 -9.83 -1.09 3.52
C GLN A 273 -10.41 -1.61 4.84
N TRP A 274 -9.56 -2.07 5.77
CA TRP A 274 -10.00 -2.43 7.10
C TRP A 274 -10.60 -1.22 7.83
N ALA A 275 -9.91 -0.08 7.86
CA ALA A 275 -10.38 1.15 8.52
C ALA A 275 -11.74 1.63 7.96
N ARG A 276 -11.87 1.64 6.63
CA ARG A 276 -13.10 2.02 5.94
C ARG A 276 -14.29 1.13 6.30
N ARG A 277 -14.08 -0.19 6.43
CA ARG A 277 -15.13 -1.12 6.88
C ARG A 277 -15.60 -0.85 8.31
N GLN A 278 -14.74 -0.23 9.12
CA GLN A 278 -15.08 0.21 10.48
C GLN A 278 -15.63 1.66 10.53
N GLY A 279 -15.91 2.28 9.38
CA GLY A 279 -16.41 3.65 9.30
C GLY A 279 -15.35 4.72 9.62
N GLY A 280 -14.06 4.36 9.61
CA GLY A 280 -12.96 5.27 9.88
C GLY A 280 -11.99 5.42 8.70
N ASP A 281 -10.94 6.19 8.94
CA ASP A 281 -9.86 6.42 7.99
C ASP A 281 -8.54 5.83 8.48
N TRP A 282 -7.64 5.50 7.55
CA TRP A 282 -6.40 4.78 7.86
C TRP A 282 -5.45 5.58 8.76
N TRP A 283 -5.45 6.92 8.67
CA TRP A 283 -4.64 7.78 9.56
C TRP A 283 -5.13 7.78 11.01
N GLY A 284 -6.36 7.32 11.27
CA GLY A 284 -6.93 7.14 12.61
C GLY A 284 -6.65 5.78 13.22
N LEU A 285 -6.00 4.85 12.50
CA LEU A 285 -5.67 3.52 13.03
C LEU A 285 -4.63 3.60 14.15
N LEU A 286 -3.65 4.48 14.02
CA LEU A 286 -2.55 4.61 14.98
C LEU A 286 -2.62 5.96 15.66
N ALA A 287 -3.05 5.98 16.92
CA ALA A 287 -2.98 7.19 17.73
C ALA A 287 -1.51 7.62 17.91
N PRO A 288 -1.17 8.92 17.90
CA PRO A 288 0.10 9.36 18.47
C PRO A 288 0.06 9.00 19.97
N PRO A 289 0.91 8.12 20.52
CA PRO A 289 2.33 7.86 20.21
C PRO A 289 2.66 6.48 19.61
N ASP A 290 1.66 5.72 19.18
CA ASP A 290 1.80 4.32 18.80
C ASP A 290 2.65 4.16 17.54
N ASP A 291 3.58 3.22 17.59
CA ASP A 291 4.46 2.88 16.47
C ASP A 291 3.96 1.67 15.66
N ALA A 292 3.11 0.86 16.29
CA ALA A 292 2.42 -0.25 15.66
C ALA A 292 1.01 -0.42 16.24
N ALA A 293 0.18 -1.23 15.59
CA ALA A 293 -1.11 -1.66 16.09
C ALA A 293 -1.43 -3.08 15.66
N VAL A 294 -2.24 -3.75 16.48
CA VAL A 294 -2.86 -5.04 16.16
C VAL A 294 -4.34 -4.78 15.85
N LEU A 295 -4.76 -5.14 14.64
CA LEU A 295 -6.16 -5.06 14.24
C LEU A 295 -6.81 -6.43 14.42
N LEU A 296 -7.79 -6.47 15.32
CA LEU A 296 -8.54 -7.66 15.71
C LEU A 296 -9.92 -7.60 15.04
N SER A 297 -10.42 -8.72 14.54
CA SER A 297 -11.76 -8.81 13.96
C SER A 297 -12.39 -10.17 14.22
N ALA A 298 -13.70 -10.25 14.38
CA ALA A 298 -14.44 -11.50 14.55
C ALA A 298 -15.82 -11.37 13.91
N THR A 299 -16.22 -12.36 13.11
CA THR A 299 -17.54 -12.38 12.46
C THR A 299 -18.24 -13.70 12.77
N PRO A 300 -19.33 -13.74 13.58
CA PRO A 300 -19.93 -12.65 14.37
C PRO A 300 -19.00 -12.13 15.48
N PRO A 301 -19.33 -11.04 16.22
CA PRO A 301 -18.42 -10.41 17.19
C PRO A 301 -17.90 -11.34 18.32
N ALA A 302 -18.70 -12.35 18.70
CA ALA A 302 -18.30 -13.38 19.66
C ALA A 302 -17.78 -14.68 18.98
N GLY A 303 -17.73 -14.72 17.65
CA GLY A 303 -17.24 -15.83 16.86
C GLY A 303 -15.72 -16.00 16.92
N PRO A 304 -15.16 -16.92 16.12
CA PRO A 304 -13.71 -17.08 16.00
C PRO A 304 -13.06 -15.77 15.57
N LEU A 305 -11.88 -15.51 16.12
CA LEU A 305 -11.11 -14.33 15.74
C LEU A 305 -10.51 -14.57 14.35
N ASP A 306 -10.73 -13.63 13.44
CA ASP A 306 -9.98 -13.57 12.20
C ASP A 306 -8.48 -13.45 12.52
N PRO A 307 -7.59 -14.00 11.67
CA PRO A 307 -6.16 -13.78 11.79
C PRO A 307 -5.83 -12.27 11.95
N PRO A 308 -5.13 -11.85 13.03
CA PRO A 308 -4.80 -10.45 13.27
C PRO A 308 -4.01 -9.84 12.12
N LEU A 309 -4.23 -8.54 11.90
CA LEU A 309 -3.41 -7.72 11.00
C LEU A 309 -2.44 -6.89 11.83
N LEU A 310 -1.14 -6.98 11.54
CA LEU A 310 -0.14 -6.11 12.15
C LEU A 310 0.06 -4.88 11.27
N VAL A 311 -0.06 -3.69 11.87
CA VAL A 311 0.08 -2.42 11.16
C VAL A 311 1.20 -1.60 11.80
N LEU A 312 2.11 -1.09 10.98
CA LEU A 312 3.26 -0.31 11.40
C LEU A 312 3.09 1.15 10.91
N ARG A 313 3.58 2.10 11.71
CA ARG A 313 3.54 3.52 11.34
C ARG A 313 4.46 3.81 10.16
N ASP A 314 4.01 4.62 9.20
CA ASP A 314 4.80 4.92 8.00
C ASP A 314 6.09 5.71 8.34
N SER A 315 6.04 6.56 9.36
CA SER A 315 7.16 7.42 9.76
C SER A 315 8.34 6.67 10.39
N ILE A 316 8.16 5.41 10.80
CA ILE A 316 9.24 4.59 11.40
C ILE A 316 9.80 3.55 10.43
N ARG A 317 9.29 3.44 9.20
CA ARG A 317 9.65 2.37 8.24
C ARG A 317 11.15 2.28 7.92
N ASN A 318 11.88 3.38 8.10
CA ASN A 318 13.32 3.48 7.86
C ASN A 318 14.13 3.69 9.15
N VAL A 319 13.54 3.44 10.33
CA VAL A 319 14.19 3.61 11.63
C VAL A 319 14.22 2.26 12.35
N PRO A 320 15.24 1.41 12.10
CA PRO A 320 15.32 0.06 12.69
C PRO A 320 15.14 0.03 14.21
N ALA A 321 15.76 0.99 14.91
CA ALA A 321 15.68 1.12 16.37
C ALA A 321 14.25 1.33 16.90
N ARG A 322 13.30 1.73 16.06
CA ARG A 322 11.88 1.86 16.40
C ARG A 322 11.03 0.77 15.77
N LEU A 323 11.32 0.43 14.52
CA LEU A 323 10.56 -0.55 13.75
C LEU A 323 10.64 -1.96 14.34
N ASP A 324 11.84 -2.40 14.72
CA ASP A 324 12.08 -3.75 15.21
C ASP A 324 11.37 -4.00 16.57
N PRO A 325 11.51 -3.12 17.59
CA PRO A 325 10.77 -3.30 18.85
C PRO A 325 9.26 -3.12 18.67
N ALA A 326 8.80 -2.20 17.81
CA ALA A 326 7.38 -2.02 17.54
C ALA A 326 6.74 -3.28 16.90
N LEU A 327 7.47 -3.92 15.97
CA LEU A 327 7.04 -5.17 15.34
C LEU A 327 6.95 -6.32 16.36
N ARG A 328 7.96 -6.48 17.22
CA ARG A 328 7.95 -7.49 18.30
C ARG A 328 6.82 -7.26 19.29
N ALA A 329 6.60 -6.02 19.72
CA ALA A 329 5.53 -5.70 20.66
C ALA A 329 4.14 -5.92 20.05
N ALA A 330 3.93 -5.59 18.77
CA ALA A 330 2.70 -5.92 18.05
C ALA A 330 2.49 -7.44 17.94
N TRP A 331 3.56 -8.20 17.71
CA TRP A 331 3.50 -9.66 17.70
C TRP A 331 3.10 -10.23 19.06
N HIS A 332 3.70 -9.78 20.16
CA HIS A 332 3.32 -10.24 21.50
C HIS A 332 1.86 -9.93 21.84
N HIS A 333 1.34 -8.75 21.47
CA HIS A 333 -0.07 -8.42 21.64
C HIS A 333 -0.98 -9.36 20.82
N ALA A 334 -0.58 -9.70 19.59
CA ALA A 334 -1.32 -10.65 18.76
C ALA A 334 -1.33 -12.06 19.38
N GLN A 335 -0.18 -12.55 19.86
CA GLN A 335 -0.09 -13.84 20.55
C GLN A 335 -0.97 -13.88 21.81
N GLN A 336 -0.90 -12.84 22.65
CA GLN A 336 -1.74 -12.75 23.85
C GLN A 336 -3.24 -12.76 23.50
N ALA A 337 -3.65 -12.01 22.47
CA ALA A 337 -5.04 -12.02 22.01
C ALA A 337 -5.48 -13.41 21.54
N LEU A 338 -4.65 -14.11 20.76
CA LEU A 338 -4.94 -15.46 20.28
C LEU A 338 -5.05 -16.46 21.43
N THR A 339 -4.11 -16.46 22.37
CA THR A 339 -4.13 -17.33 23.56
C THR A 339 -5.35 -17.08 24.44
N TRP A 340 -5.71 -15.81 24.66
CA TRP A 340 -6.93 -15.48 25.41
C TRP A 340 -8.20 -15.88 24.67
N LYS A 341 -8.24 -15.76 23.35
CA LYS A 341 -9.39 -16.22 22.57
C LYS A 341 -9.53 -17.75 22.60
N GLN A 342 -8.43 -18.49 22.60
CA GLN A 342 -8.44 -19.96 22.73
C GLN A 342 -8.95 -20.39 24.10
N THR A 343 -8.48 -19.74 25.18
CA THR A 343 -8.89 -20.06 26.55
C THR A 343 -10.28 -19.52 26.92
N GLN A 344 -10.70 -18.42 26.30
CA GLN A 344 -11.98 -17.76 26.54
C GLN A 344 -12.65 -17.36 25.20
N PRO A 345 -13.30 -18.33 24.51
CA PRO A 345 -13.87 -18.10 23.18
C PRO A 345 -14.94 -17.01 23.12
N THR A 346 -15.58 -16.68 24.25
CA THR A 346 -16.62 -15.64 24.33
C THR A 346 -16.07 -14.21 24.27
N LEU A 347 -14.76 -14.01 24.40
CA LEU A 347 -14.16 -12.67 24.35
C LEU A 347 -14.33 -12.04 22.96
N THR A 348 -14.94 -10.87 22.93
CA THR A 348 -15.03 -10.05 21.71
C THR A 348 -13.70 -9.35 21.43
N PRO A 349 -13.43 -8.91 20.17
CA PRO A 349 -12.27 -8.10 19.85
C PRO A 349 -12.08 -6.88 20.76
N TRP A 350 -13.20 -6.26 21.18
CA TRP A 350 -13.16 -5.09 22.04
C TRP A 350 -12.73 -5.43 23.48
N GLN A 351 -13.21 -6.54 24.04
CA GLN A 351 -12.77 -7.02 25.36
C GLN A 351 -11.30 -7.45 25.34
N LEU A 352 -10.85 -8.06 24.25
CA LEU A 352 -9.42 -8.37 24.03
C LEU A 352 -8.58 -7.09 24.03
N LYS A 353 -9.05 -6.03 23.36
CA LYS A 353 -8.40 -4.71 23.40
C LYS A 353 -8.30 -4.17 24.83
N GLN A 354 -9.37 -4.21 25.61
CA GLN A 354 -9.34 -3.73 27.00
C GLN A 354 -8.28 -4.49 27.82
N ARG A 355 -8.25 -5.83 27.72
CA ARG A 355 -7.23 -6.63 28.42
C ARG A 355 -5.81 -6.32 27.98
N LEU A 356 -5.57 -6.18 26.68
CA LEU A 356 -4.24 -5.83 26.15
C LEU A 356 -3.77 -4.45 26.64
N LEU A 357 -4.70 -3.53 26.90
CA LEU A 357 -4.41 -2.21 27.45
C LEU A 357 -4.39 -2.19 28.99
N GLY A 358 -4.53 -3.34 29.66
CA GLY A 358 -4.61 -3.42 31.13
C GLY A 358 -5.87 -2.76 31.71
N GLN A 359 -6.90 -2.53 30.90
CA GLN A 359 -8.16 -1.94 31.32
C GLN A 359 -9.11 -3.01 31.86
N PRO A 360 -9.97 -2.68 32.84
CA PRO A 360 -10.98 -3.60 33.34
C PRO A 360 -11.93 -3.99 32.19
N VAL A 361 -12.21 -5.30 32.07
CA VAL A 361 -13.13 -5.81 31.06
C VAL A 361 -14.55 -5.45 31.48
N THR A 362 -15.19 -4.54 30.75
CA THR A 362 -16.57 -4.15 31.02
C THR A 362 -17.53 -5.03 30.23
N SER A 363 -18.61 -5.48 30.87
CA SER A 363 -19.66 -6.31 30.24
C SER A 363 -20.51 -5.50 29.25
N THR A 364 -20.62 -4.19 29.46
CA THR A 364 -21.19 -3.24 28.50
C THR A 364 -20.21 -3.05 27.36
N SER A 365 -20.33 -3.93 26.37
CA SER A 365 -19.85 -3.62 25.04
C SER A 365 -20.51 -2.29 24.63
N PRO A 366 -19.79 -1.30 24.09
CA PRO A 366 -20.45 -0.30 23.24
C PRO A 366 -21.25 -1.06 22.17
N ALA A 367 -22.14 -0.44 21.42
CA ALA A 367 -22.87 -1.10 20.31
C ALA A 367 -21.91 -1.55 19.19
N ALA A 368 -20.96 -2.42 19.52
CA ALA A 368 -19.58 -2.38 19.09
C ALA A 368 -19.44 -3.21 17.84
N GLY A 369 -18.77 -2.61 16.87
CA GLY A 369 -18.42 -3.28 15.63
C GLY A 369 -17.63 -4.56 15.90
N PRO A 370 -17.60 -5.47 14.92
CA PRO A 370 -16.90 -6.77 14.96
C PRO A 370 -15.36 -6.65 15.03
N ALA A 371 -14.81 -5.49 15.42
CA ALA A 371 -13.40 -5.20 15.26
C ALA A 371 -12.85 -4.27 16.35
N ALA A 372 -11.55 -4.38 16.61
CA ALA A 372 -10.86 -3.53 17.56
C ALA A 372 -9.44 -3.21 17.08
N VAL A 373 -8.95 -2.03 17.48
CA VAL A 373 -7.57 -1.58 17.25
C VAL A 373 -6.85 -1.49 18.57
N VAL A 374 -5.73 -2.20 18.69
CA VAL A 374 -4.85 -2.16 19.85
C VAL A 374 -3.56 -1.46 19.46
N GLY A 375 -3.39 -0.23 19.92
CA GLY A 375 -2.15 0.53 19.74
C GLY A 375 -1.00 -0.07 20.55
N VAL A 376 0.20 -0.01 19.97
CA VAL A 376 1.45 -0.41 20.60
C VAL A 376 2.28 0.85 20.76
N GLY A 377 2.35 1.34 22.01
CA GLY A 377 3.08 2.53 22.36
C GLY A 377 4.57 2.42 22.05
N ARG A 378 5.23 3.58 21.96
CA ARG A 378 6.68 3.67 21.78
C ARG A 378 7.38 2.99 22.96
N ALA A 379 8.25 2.02 22.66
CA ALA A 379 9.18 1.49 23.66
C ALA A 379 10.07 2.65 24.16
N ALA A 380 10.16 2.79 25.49
CA ALA A 380 10.93 3.85 26.14
C ALA A 380 12.43 3.73 25.89
#